data_AF-A0A484WYY8-F1
#
_entry.id   AF-A0A484WYY8-F1
#
_cell.length_a   1.000
_cell.length_b   1.000
_cell.length_c   1.000
_cell.angle_alpha   90.00
_cell.angle_beta   90.00
_cell.angle_gamma   90.00
#
_symmetry.space_group_name_H-M   'P 1'
#
loop_
_entity.id
_entity.type
_entity.pdbx_description
1 polymer ?
#
loop_
_entity_poly.entity_id
_entity_poly.type
_entity_poly.pdbx_seq_one_letter_code
_entity_poly.pdbx_strand_id
1 'polypeptide(L)'
;MSASLDNSRYFTGSLEHENIGDTQVIFAHNLFGAPALSEEQFRQWKPETFLSAAFWLTLPTGDYDRNNTINIGANRWALSPNWRSAPLLVTAGSS
;
A
#
# COMPACT_ATOMS: atom_id res chain seq x y z
N MET A 1 -9.19 -36.85 -15.12
CA MET A 1 -9.36 -35.59 -15.88
C MET A 1 -7.98 -34.93 -15.95
N SER A 2 -7.36 -34.88 -17.14
CA SER A 2 -6.10 -34.17 -17.36
C SER A 2 -6.46 -32.83 -18.01
N ALA A 3 -6.15 -31.72 -17.34
CA ALA A 3 -6.29 -30.41 -17.93
C ALA A 3 -5.02 -30.13 -18.75
N SER A 4 -5.14 -30.14 -20.08
CA SER A 4 -4.10 -29.62 -20.96
C SER A 4 -4.26 -28.10 -21.03
N LEU A 5 -3.30 -27.37 -20.48
CA LEU A 5 -3.22 -25.92 -20.60
C LEU A 5 -2.59 -25.58 -21.96
N ASP A 6 -3.41 -25.24 -22.95
CA ASP A 6 -2.99 -24.75 -24.28
C ASP A 6 -2.11 -23.48 -24.20
N ASN A 7 -2.04 -22.83 -23.03
CA ASN A 7 -1.33 -21.58 -22.79
C ASN A 7 0.10 -21.75 -22.22
N SER A 8 0.62 -22.97 -22.09
CA SER A 8 1.97 -23.22 -21.55
C SER A 8 3.11 -22.57 -22.35
N ARG A 9 2.86 -22.23 -23.62
CA ARG A 9 3.79 -21.51 -24.50
C ARG A 9 4.18 -20.12 -23.98
N TYR A 10 3.35 -19.50 -23.14
CA TYR A 10 3.62 -18.18 -22.55
C TYR A 10 4.47 -18.26 -21.26
N PHE A 11 4.64 -19.45 -20.69
CA PHE A 11 5.45 -19.69 -19.50
C PHE A 11 6.79 -20.38 -19.82
N THR A 12 7.19 -20.38 -21.10
CA THR A 12 8.50 -20.89 -21.54
C THR A 12 9.57 -19.82 -21.26
N GLY A 13 9.84 -19.58 -19.98
CA GLY A 13 10.94 -18.74 -19.51
C GLY A 13 11.41 -19.31 -18.19
N SER A 14 12.73 -19.38 -17.98
CA SER A 14 13.28 -19.67 -16.66
C SER A 14 12.79 -18.59 -15.70
N LEU A 15 11.96 -18.96 -14.71
CA LEU A 15 11.60 -18.10 -13.58
C LEU A 15 12.78 -17.96 -12.59
N GLU A 16 14.02 -18.06 -13.09
CA GLU A 16 15.24 -17.74 -12.35
C GLU A 16 15.61 -16.31 -12.67
N HIS A 17 14.79 -15.39 -12.19
CA HIS A 17 15.09 -13.96 -12.23
C HIS A 17 14.47 -13.37 -10.96
N GLU A 18 15.30 -12.77 -10.11
CA GLU A 18 14.84 -11.99 -8.96
C GLU A 18 14.18 -10.71 -9.50
N ASN A 19 12.98 -10.84 -10.08
CA ASN A 19 12.28 -9.71 -10.67
C ASN A 19 11.64 -8.85 -9.57
N ILE A 20 11.94 -7.57 -9.58
CA ILE A 20 11.51 -6.60 -8.57
C ILE A 20 10.33 -5.79 -9.12
N GLY A 21 9.34 -5.55 -8.26
CA GLY A 21 8.22 -4.67 -8.58
C GLY A 21 8.55 -3.18 -8.45
N ASP A 22 7.63 -2.34 -8.90
CA ASP A 22 7.79 -0.89 -8.79
C ASP A 22 7.93 -0.45 -7.33
N THR A 23 8.89 0.44 -7.08
CA THR A 23 9.07 1.04 -5.76
C THR A 23 7.89 1.93 -5.43
N GLN A 24 7.38 1.80 -4.21
CA GLN A 24 6.28 2.63 -3.71
C GLN A 24 6.73 3.48 -2.53
N VAL A 25 6.49 4.78 -2.65
CA VAL A 25 6.70 5.76 -1.58
C VAL A 25 5.33 6.21 -1.08
N ILE A 26 5.12 6.14 0.23
CA ILE A 26 3.87 6.55 0.86
C ILE A 26 4.14 7.77 1.72
N PHE A 27 3.37 8.82 1.48
CA PHE A 27 3.34 10.02 2.32
C PHE A 27 2.07 9.98 3.14
N ALA A 28 2.20 10.01 4.46
CA ALA A 28 1.05 9.99 5.38
C ALA A 28 1.17 11.10 6.42
N HIS A 29 0.06 11.75 6.71
CA HIS A 29 0.01 12.84 7.67
C HIS A 29 -1.34 12.86 8.42
N ASN A 30 -1.28 13.13 9.73
CA ASN A 30 -2.47 13.42 10.53
C ASN A 30 -2.79 14.91 10.40
N LEU A 31 -3.87 15.24 9.69
CA LEU A 31 -4.29 16.62 9.46
C LEU A 31 -4.78 17.27 10.76
N PHE A 32 -5.46 16.51 11.60
CA PHE A 32 -5.81 16.88 12.97
C PHE A 32 -6.06 15.63 13.83
N GLY A 33 -5.99 15.80 15.16
CA GLY A 33 -6.05 14.68 16.11
C GLY A 33 -4.81 13.78 16.00
N ALA A 34 -4.79 12.71 16.80
CA ALA A 34 -3.70 11.72 16.82
C ALA A 34 -2.28 12.35 16.76
N PRO A 35 -1.94 13.26 17.69
CA PRO A 35 -0.64 13.93 17.70
C PRO A 35 0.51 12.93 17.84
N ALA A 36 1.72 13.33 17.44
CA ALA A 36 2.91 12.57 17.74
C ALA A 36 3.20 12.67 19.24
N LEU A 37 2.94 11.58 19.96
CA LEU A 37 3.09 11.48 21.41
C LEU A 37 4.38 10.72 21.77
N SER A 38 5.02 11.09 22.87
CA SER A 38 6.02 10.22 23.50
C SER A 38 5.34 8.95 24.03
N GLU A 39 6.14 7.94 24.36
CA GLU A 39 5.62 6.70 24.95
C GLU A 39 4.83 6.97 26.24
N GLU A 40 5.35 7.83 27.12
CA GLU A 40 4.69 8.24 28.37
C GLU A 40 3.36 8.93 28.12
N GLN A 41 3.34 9.85 27.15
CA GLN A 41 2.14 10.60 26.79
C GLN A 41 1.09 9.67 26.16
N PHE A 42 1.52 8.72 25.33
CA PHE A 42 0.62 7.75 24.70
C PHE A 42 -0.06 6.85 25.74
N ARG A 43 0.65 6.43 26.81
CA ARG A 43 0.06 5.62 27.90
C ARG A 43 -1.12 6.31 28.60
N GLN A 44 -1.13 7.64 28.64
CA GLN A 44 -2.16 8.43 29.31
C GLN A 44 -3.17 9.03 28.32
N TRP A 45 -2.91 8.91 27.02
CA TRP A 45 -3.71 9.55 25.98
C TRP A 45 -5.06 8.86 25.81
N LYS A 46 -6.11 9.67 25.70
CA LYS A 46 -7.45 9.20 25.32
C LYS A 46 -7.61 9.44 23.82
N PRO A 47 -7.87 8.41 23.00
CA PRO A 47 -8.09 8.58 21.59
C PRO A 47 -9.23 9.57 21.32
N GLU A 48 -8.99 10.50 20.41
CA GLU A 48 -9.95 11.51 19.97
C GLU A 48 -10.23 11.36 18.47
N THR A 49 -11.26 12.06 17.99
CA THR A 49 -11.54 12.14 16.56
C THR A 49 -10.32 12.66 15.81
N PHE A 50 -9.94 11.97 14.74
CA PHE A 50 -8.82 12.35 13.90
C PHE A 50 -9.14 12.22 12.41
N LEU A 51 -8.38 12.94 11.60
CA LEU A 51 -8.36 12.82 10.16
C LEU A 51 -6.92 12.72 9.68
N SER A 52 -6.66 11.73 8.85
CA SER A 52 -5.37 11.53 8.19
C SER A 52 -5.56 11.52 6.69
N ALA A 53 -4.62 12.12 5.98
CA ALA A 53 -4.49 12.02 4.54
C ALA A 53 -3.19 11.30 4.20
N ALA A 54 -3.21 10.56 3.11
CA ALA A 54 -2.01 9.94 2.60
C ALA A 54 -2.10 9.77 1.08
N PHE A 55 -0.95 9.62 0.43
CA PHE A 55 -0.89 9.33 -1.00
C PHE A 55 0.28 8.40 -1.31
N TRP A 56 0.03 7.50 -2.26
CA TRP A 56 0.95 6.48 -2.72
C TRP A 56 1.52 6.97 -4.05
N LEU A 57 2.84 7.09 -4.11
CA LEU A 57 3.57 7.36 -5.34
C LEU A 57 4.27 6.07 -5.76
N THR A 58 3.89 5.53 -6.92
CA THR A 58 4.56 4.38 -7.53
C THR A 58 5.54 4.87 -8.59
N LEU A 59 6.82 4.52 -8.43
CA LEU A 59 7.92 4.89 -9.29
C LEU A 59 8.13 3.81 -10.37
N PRO A 60 8.45 4.16 -11.63
CA PRO A 60 8.69 3.17 -12.68
C PRO A 60 10.10 2.56 -12.56
N THR A 61 10.34 1.85 -11.47
CA THR A 61 11.66 1.26 -11.14
C THR A 61 11.66 -0.27 -11.16
N GLY A 62 10.50 -0.91 -11.32
CA GLY A 62 10.40 -2.35 -11.41
C GLY A 62 10.76 -2.89 -12.79
N ASP A 63 11.02 -4.19 -12.86
CA ASP A 63 11.46 -4.85 -14.08
C ASP A 63 10.37 -4.85 -15.16
N TYR A 64 10.71 -4.28 -16.30
CA TYR A 64 9.83 -4.16 -17.46
C TYR A 64 10.59 -4.34 -18.77
N ASP A 65 10.08 -5.21 -19.64
CA ASP A 65 10.46 -5.35 -21.03
C ASP A 65 9.21 -5.22 -21.92
N ARG A 66 9.27 -4.35 -22.93
CA ARG A 66 8.18 -4.11 -23.87
C ARG A 66 7.83 -5.35 -24.69
N ASN A 67 8.78 -6.25 -24.92
CA ASN A 67 8.57 -7.47 -25.70
C ASN A 67 7.99 -8.61 -24.84
N ASN A 68 8.01 -8.47 -23.51
CA ASN A 68 7.40 -9.43 -22.60
C ASN A 68 5.89 -9.17 -22.48
N THR A 69 5.11 -10.23 -22.64
CA THR A 69 3.65 -10.18 -22.44
C THR A 69 3.30 -9.98 -20.97
N ILE A 70 4.12 -10.50 -20.06
CA ILE A 70 3.96 -10.39 -18.61
C ILE A 70 5.14 -9.58 -18.06
N ASN A 71 4.83 -8.48 -17.37
CA ASN A 71 5.81 -7.62 -16.71
C ASN A 71 5.44 -7.45 -15.24
N ILE A 72 6.46 -7.39 -14.36
CA ILE A 72 6.25 -7.15 -12.94
C ILE A 72 6.16 -5.64 -12.67
N GLY A 73 7.05 -4.84 -13.28
CA GLY A 73 6.98 -3.38 -13.29
C GLY A 73 5.97 -2.85 -14.30
N ALA A 74 5.42 -1.67 -14.02
CA ALA A 74 4.36 -1.05 -14.82
C ALA A 74 4.90 -0.09 -15.89
N ASN A 75 6.18 0.31 -15.77
CA ASN A 75 6.85 1.33 -16.59
C ASN A 75 6.02 2.62 -16.72
N ARG A 76 5.40 3.05 -15.62
CA ARG A 76 4.61 4.28 -15.54
C ARG A 76 4.61 4.82 -14.13
N TRP A 77 4.45 6.13 -14.02
CA TRP A 77 4.14 6.78 -12.76
C TRP A 77 2.67 6.57 -12.40
N ALA A 78 2.40 6.36 -11.11
CA ALA A 78 1.03 6.40 -10.58
C ALA A 78 0.99 7.16 -9.26
N LEU A 79 -0.06 7.95 -9.08
CA LEU A 79 -0.37 8.64 -7.84
C LEU A 79 -1.77 8.19 -7.38
N SER A 80 -1.86 7.67 -6.16
CA SER A 80 -3.13 7.24 -5.56
C SER A 80 -3.37 7.98 -4.26
N PRO A 81 -4.32 8.94 -4.21
CA PRO A 81 -4.69 9.63 -2.98
C PRO A 81 -5.68 8.82 -2.14
N ASN A 82 -5.62 8.98 -0.82
CA ASN A 82 -6.57 8.37 0.10
C ASN A 82 -6.65 9.15 1.42
N TRP A 83 -7.73 8.91 2.14
CA TRP A 83 -8.01 9.51 3.44
C TRP A 83 -8.49 8.45 4.42
N ARG A 84 -8.26 8.68 5.71
CA ARG A 84 -8.78 7.87 6.81
C ARG A 84 -9.28 8.79 7.91
N SER A 85 -10.43 8.46 8.49
CA SER A 85 -10.99 9.15 9.66
C SER A 85 -11.47 8.10 10.66
N ALA A 86 -11.31 8.36 11.95
CA ALA A 86 -11.98 7.58 12.98
C ALA A 86 -12.79 8.52 13.90
N PRO A 87 -14.06 8.20 14.17
CA PRO A 87 -14.84 8.94 15.14
C PRO A 87 -14.41 8.59 16.57
N LEU A 88 -14.57 9.54 17.49
CA LEU A 88 -14.51 9.26 18.93
C LEU A 88 -15.56 8.19 19.30
N LEU A 89 -15.11 7.02 19.74
CA LEU A 89 -15.99 6.08 20.46
C LEU A 89 -16.30 6.70 21.81
N VAL A 90 -17.46 7.34 21.93
CA VAL A 90 -18.06 7.63 23.23
C VAL A 90 -18.42 6.28 23.82
N THR A 91 -17.55 5.69 24.64
CA THR A 91 -17.99 4.63 25.55
C THR A 91 -18.95 5.31 26.51
N ALA A 92 -20.25 5.18 26.24
CA ALA A 92 -21.30 5.56 27.16
C ALA A 92 -20.96 4.93 28.52
N GLY A 93 -20.81 5.77 29.54
CA GLY A 93 -20.48 5.31 30.88
C GLY A 93 -21.53 4.33 31.38
N SER A 94 -21.08 3.19 31.90
CA SER A 94 -21.82 2.50 32.95
C SER A 94 -21.32 3.07 34.28
N SER A 95 -22.23 3.82 34.91
CA SER A 95 -22.27 4.17 36.34
C SER A 95 -21.96 3.00 37.26
#